data_AF-A0A662KNI7-F1
#
_entry.id   AF-A0A662KNI7-F1
#
_cell.length_a   1.000
_cell.length_b   1.000
_cell.length_c   1.000
_cell.angle_alpha   90.00
_cell.angle_beta   90.00
_cell.angle_gamma   90.00
#
_symmetry.space_group_name_H-M   'P 1'
#
loop_
_entity.id
_entity.type
_entity.pdbx_description
1 polymer ?
#
loop_
_entity_poly.entity_id
_entity_poly.type
_entity_poly.pdbx_seq_one_letter_code
_entity_poly.pdbx_strand_id
1 'polypeptide(L)'
;MRNKPILFSLENCKRCEYIKERIPKDLDIEVKTYPHDLRDWTPDQLAEACYYEVYTDLQRTAPILILPDGRKITSVIEIKKILTTLKQQ
;
A
#
# COMPACT_ATOMS: atom_id res chain seq x y z
N MET A 1 17.29 3.86 -6.03
CA MET A 1 16.69 2.64 -5.44
C MET A 1 15.78 3.08 -4.30
N ARG A 2 14.57 2.55 -4.17
CA ARG A 2 13.71 2.88 -3.01
C ARG A 2 14.30 2.18 -1.79
N ASN A 3 14.31 2.86 -0.64
CA ASN A 3 14.91 2.31 0.59
C ASN A 3 13.91 1.52 1.44
N LYS A 4 12.59 1.72 1.25
CA LYS A 4 11.53 1.07 2.04
C LYS A 4 10.32 0.66 1.20
N PRO A 5 9.57 -0.38 1.60
CA PRO A 5 8.28 -0.71 1.00
C PRO A 5 7.25 0.40 1.24
N ILE A 6 6.24 0.48 0.37
CA ILE A 6 5.13 1.44 0.48
C ILE A 6 3.81 0.68 0.39
N LEU A 7 2.95 0.83 1.39
CA LEU A 7 1.60 0.31 1.41
C LEU A 7 0.61 1.42 1.06
N PHE A 8 -0.02 1.31 -0.10
CA PHE A 8 -1.16 2.12 -0.49
C PHE A 8 -2.44 1.51 0.05
N SER A 9 -3.27 2.35 0.65
CA SER A 9 -4.54 1.98 1.26
C SER A 9 -5.60 3.05 1.01
N LEU A 10 -6.86 2.65 1.16
CA LEU A 10 -7.99 3.56 1.08
C LEU A 10 -8.64 3.70 2.46
N GLU A 11 -9.24 4.85 2.72
CA GLU A 11 -10.08 5.06 3.90
C GLU A 11 -11.27 4.08 3.90
N ASN A 12 -11.77 3.74 5.09
CA ASN A 12 -12.91 2.84 5.30
C ASN A 12 -12.78 1.45 4.62
N CYS A 13 -11.56 1.05 4.26
CA CYS A 13 -11.28 -0.23 3.62
C CYS A 13 -10.94 -1.31 4.65
N LYS A 14 -11.87 -2.22 4.93
CA LYS A 14 -11.68 -3.33 5.90
C LYS A 14 -10.42 -4.17 5.62
N ARG A 15 -10.11 -4.44 4.35
CA ARG A 15 -8.90 -5.18 3.93
C ARG A 15 -7.62 -4.42 4.24
N CYS A 16 -7.67 -3.09 4.10
CA CYS A 16 -6.54 -2.22 4.34
C CYS A 16 -6.25 -2.14 5.84
N GLU A 17 -7.29 -1.94 6.66
CA GLU A 17 -7.15 -1.93 8.12
C GLU A 17 -6.65 -3.28 8.65
N TYR A 18 -7.16 -4.40 8.11
CA TYR A 18 -6.66 -5.73 8.43
C TYR A 18 -5.14 -5.86 8.20
N ILE A 19 -4.61 -5.30 7.12
CA ILE A 19 -3.17 -5.34 6.84
C ILE A 19 -2.41 -4.38 7.75
N LYS A 20 -2.88 -3.15 7.96
CA LYS A 20 -2.23 -2.15 8.81
C LYS A 20 -2.02 -2.64 10.24
N GLU A 21 -3.01 -3.30 10.83
CA GLU A 21 -2.92 -3.92 12.16
C GLU A 21 -1.84 -5.01 12.27
N ARG A 22 -1.41 -5.57 11.14
CA ARG A 22 -0.47 -6.70 11.05
C ARG A 22 0.91 -6.29 10.56
N ILE A 23 1.13 -4.99 10.32
CA ILE A 23 2.46 -4.45 10.07
C ILE A 23 3.29 -4.62 11.34
N PRO A 24 4.45 -5.30 11.28
CA PRO A 24 5.36 -5.37 12.42
C PRO A 24 5.83 -3.97 12.85
N LYS A 25 5.87 -3.70 14.16
CA LYS A 25 6.24 -2.37 14.70
C LYS A 25 7.69 -1.97 14.38
N ASP A 26 8.53 -2.96 14.14
CA ASP A 26 9.95 -2.89 13.82
C ASP A 26 10.22 -2.80 12.31
N LEU A 27 9.19 -2.89 11.46
CA LEU A 27 9.33 -2.78 10.02
C LEU A 27 9.24 -1.33 9.56
N ASP A 28 10.29 -0.80 8.95
CA ASP A 28 10.26 0.50 8.27
C ASP A 28 9.49 0.40 6.95
N ILE A 29 8.20 0.73 7.00
CA ILE A 29 7.29 0.75 5.86
C ILE A 29 6.56 2.09 5.80
N GLU A 30 6.41 2.64 4.61
CA GLU A 30 5.60 3.83 4.39
C GLU A 30 4.15 3.44 4.15
N VAL A 31 3.20 4.04 4.88
CA VAL A 31 1.77 3.81 4.66
C VAL A 31 1.14 5.06 4.11
N LYS A 32 0.56 4.97 2.91
CA LYS A 32 -0.20 6.03 2.26
C LYS A 32 -1.68 5.66 2.30
N THR A 33 -2.50 6.51 2.91
CA THR A 33 -3.96 6.34 2.96
C THR A 33 -4.60 7.45 2.16
N TYR A 34 -5.40 7.09 1.16
CA TYR A 34 -6.15 8.02 0.33
C TYR A 34 -7.66 7.89 0.57
N PRO A 35 -8.47 8.90 0.21
CA PRO A 35 -9.92 8.80 0.29
C PRO A 35 -10.46 7.60 -0.48
N HIS A 36 -11.54 7.00 0.02
CA HIS A 36 -12.19 5.86 -0.65
C HIS A 36 -12.81 6.27 -1.99
N ASP A 37 -13.35 7.48 -2.05
CA ASP A 37 -13.89 8.06 -3.27
C ASP A 37 -12.78 8.82 -4.00
N LEU A 38 -12.52 8.43 -5.25
CA LEU A 38 -11.50 9.05 -6.10
C LEU A 38 -11.78 10.53 -6.37
N ARG A 39 -13.03 10.98 -6.24
CA ARG A 39 -13.42 12.38 -6.43
C ARG A 39 -12.89 13.28 -5.32
N ASP A 40 -12.59 12.71 -4.16
CA ASP A 40 -12.08 13.44 -3.00
C ASP A 40 -10.54 13.50 -3.00
N TRP A 41 -9.88 12.95 -4.03
CA TRP A 41 -8.43 12.93 -4.10
C TRP A 41 -7.87 14.30 -4.46
N THR A 42 -6.80 14.69 -3.76
CA THR A 42 -6.07 15.91 -4.09
C THR A 42 -5.23 15.71 -5.37
N PRO A 43 -4.88 16.80 -6.08
CA PRO A 43 -3.96 16.71 -7.22
C PRO A 43 -2.63 16.03 -6.87
N ASP A 44 -2.11 16.23 -5.66
CA ASP A 44 -0.87 15.59 -5.21
C ASP A 44 -1.05 14.08 -5.01
N GLN A 45 -2.17 13.63 -4.45
CA GLN A 45 -2.48 12.21 -4.29
C GLN A 45 -2.64 11.53 -5.66
N LEU A 46 -3.28 12.21 -6.61
CA LEU A 46 -3.40 11.73 -7.99
C LEU A 46 -2.03 11.63 -8.67
N ALA A 47 -1.21 12.69 -8.59
CA ALA A 47 0.13 12.71 -9.17
C ALA A 47 1.01 11.60 -8.58
N GLU A 48 0.94 11.41 -7.26
CA GLU A 48 1.68 10.37 -6.56
C GLU A 48 1.22 8.97 -6.98
N ALA A 49 -0.08 8.68 -6.95
CA ALA A 49 -0.60 7.38 -7.35
C ALA A 49 -0.32 7.05 -8.83
N CYS A 50 -0.28 8.06 -9.70
CA CYS A 50 0.15 7.91 -11.09
C CYS A 50 1.65 7.62 -11.20
N TYR A 51 2.48 8.35 -10.45
CA TYR A 51 3.94 8.12 -10.40
C TYR A 51 4.30 6.71 -9.93
N TYR A 52 3.56 6.17 -8.96
CA TYR A 52 3.72 4.80 -8.48
C TYR A 52 2.96 3.75 -9.31
N GLU A 53 2.27 4.17 -10.38
CA GLU A 53 1.46 3.32 -11.25
C GLU A 53 0.41 2.49 -10.49
N VAL A 54 -0.17 3.05 -9.42
CA VAL A 54 -1.18 2.39 -8.58
C VAL A 54 -2.57 3.01 -8.70
N TYR A 55 -2.72 4.15 -9.38
CA TYR A 55 -4.00 4.85 -9.50
C TYR A 55 -5.12 3.94 -10.02
N THR A 56 -4.91 3.27 -11.15
CA THR A 56 -5.90 2.35 -11.75
C THR A 56 -6.13 1.10 -10.91
N ASP A 57 -5.09 0.63 -10.24
CA ASP A 57 -5.17 -0.56 -9.38
C ASP A 57 -6.01 -0.26 -8.14
N LEU A 58 -5.84 0.91 -7.51
CA LEU A 58 -6.59 1.34 -6.32
C LEU A 58 -8.09 1.49 -6.58
N GLN A 59 -8.50 1.76 -7.83
CA GLN A 59 -9.93 1.78 -8.20
C GLN A 59 -10.56 0.37 -8.19
N ARG A 60 -9.74 -0.68 -8.35
CA ARG A 60 -10.18 -2.07 -8.47
C ARG A 60 -9.94 -2.85 -7.18
N THR A 61 -8.82 -2.62 -6.52
CA THR A 61 -8.40 -3.37 -5.35
C THR A 61 -7.50 -2.52 -4.45
N ALA A 62 -7.72 -2.70 -3.15
CA ALA A 62 -6.87 -2.16 -2.10
C ALA A 62 -6.82 -3.18 -0.95
N PRO A 63 -5.69 -3.25 -0.20
CA PRO A 63 -4.49 -2.44 -0.32
C PRO A 63 -3.51 -2.91 -1.43
N ILE A 64 -2.49 -2.10 -1.71
CA ILE A 64 -1.39 -2.42 -2.64
C ILE A 64 -0.06 -2.19 -1.95
N LEU A 65 0.80 -3.20 -1.91
CA LEU A 65 2.16 -3.10 -1.40
C LEU A 65 3.12 -2.96 -2.58
N ILE A 66 3.98 -1.94 -2.55
CA ILE A 66 5.10 -1.79 -3.46
C ILE A 66 6.38 -2.10 -2.69
N LEU A 67 7.18 -3.03 -3.22
CA LEU A 67 8.48 -3.39 -2.64
C LEU A 67 9.61 -2.46 -3.13
N PRO A 68 10.75 -2.42 -2.42
CA PRO A 68 11.91 -1.61 -2.81
C PRO A 68 12.44 -1.89 -4.24
N ASP A 69 12.26 -3.12 -4.71
CA ASP A 69 12.61 -3.59 -6.05
C ASP A 69 11.59 -3.19 -7.14
N GLY A 70 10.51 -2.51 -6.76
CA GLY A 70 9.45 -2.04 -7.65
C GLY A 70 8.30 -3.03 -7.84
N ARG A 71 8.34 -4.22 -7.26
CA ARG A 71 7.24 -5.20 -7.39
C ARG A 71 5.97 -4.71 -6.69
N LYS A 72 4.83 -4.83 -7.38
CA LYS A 72 3.49 -4.53 -6.86
C LYS A 72 2.77 -5.80 -6.43
N ILE A 73 2.26 -5.81 -5.21
CA ILE A 73 1.50 -6.93 -4.62
C ILE A 73 0.12 -6.41 -4.22
N THR A 74 -0.94 -7.01 -4.73
CA THR A 74 -2.33 -6.57 -4.53
C THR A 74 -3.19 -7.55 -3.74
N SER A 75 -2.68 -8.78 -3.54
CA SER A 75 -3.35 -9.81 -2.76
C SER A 75 -3.11 -9.61 -1.27
N VAL A 76 -4.19 -9.47 -0.50
CA VAL A 76 -4.15 -9.35 0.98
C VAL A 76 -3.36 -10.49 1.62
N ILE A 77 -3.56 -11.72 1.14
CA ILE A 77 -2.88 -12.91 1.68
C ILE A 77 -1.38 -12.84 1.44
N GLU A 78 -0.99 -12.40 0.24
CA GLU A 78 0.41 -12.28 -0.15
C GLU A 78 1.10 -11.12 0.56
N ILE A 79 0.44 -9.97 0.66
CA ILE A 79 0.92 -8.80 1.43
C ILE A 79 1.21 -9.22 2.87
N LYS A 80 0.27 -9.92 3.53
CA LYS A 80 0.46 -10.41 4.89
C LYS A 80 1.69 -11.32 5.01
N LYS A 81 1.86 -12.25 4.06
CA LYS A 81 3.01 -13.17 4.04
C LYS A 81 4.32 -12.40 3.91
N ILE A 82 4.38 -11.45 3.00
CA ILE A 82 5.58 -10.62 2.77
C ILE A 82 5.92 -9.77 3.98
N LEU A 83 4.94 -9.09 4.60
CA LEU A 83 5.16 -8.31 5.82
C LEU A 83 5.77 -9.16 6.95
N THR A 84 5.37 -10.44 7.05
CA THR A 84 5.94 -11.36 8.04
C THR A 84 7.37 -11.77 7.68
N THR A 85 7.68 -11.94 6.39
CA THR A 85 9.02 -12.29 5.92
C THR A 85 10.01 -11.12 6.03
N LEU A 86 9.56 -9.89 5.76
CA LEU A 86 10.41 -8.70 5.85
C LEU A 86 10.93 -8.43 7.28
N LYS A 87 10.18 -8.88 8.30
CA LYS A 87 10.62 -8.83 9.70
C LYS A 87 11.86 -9.69 9.99
N GLN A 88 12.07 -10.76 9.21
CA GLN A 88 13.10 -11.77 9.50
C GLN A 88 14.46 -11.45 8.86
N GLN A 89 14.58 -10.31 8.17
CA GLN A 89 15.83 -9.80 7.60
C GLN A 89 16.38 -8.66 8.44
#